data_AF-A0A9P9IH33-F1
#
_entry.id   AF-A0A9P9IH33-F1
#
_cell.length_a   1.000
_cell.length_b   1.000
_cell.length_c   1.000
_cell.angle_alpha   90.00
_cell.angle_beta   90.00
_cell.angle_gamma   90.00
#
_symmetry.space_group_name_H-M   'P 1'
#
loop_
_entity.id
_entity.type
_entity.pdbx_description
1 polymer ?
#
loop_
_entity_poly.entity_id
_entity_poly.type
_entity_poly.pdbx_seq_one_letter_code
_entity_poly.pdbx_strand_id
1 'polypeptide(L)'
;SAFIFHQVGKATMADSLWMDCHGNNVTTIAVDQVLLTEGTRYSSTGQSISFYDPFLSALFNSSNEVGIKATALISFSASACVPFQLVL
;
A
#
# COMPACT_ATOMS: atom_id res chain seq x y z
N SER A 1 13.08 3.23 -4.36
CA SER A 1 11.91 4.08 -4.07
C SER A 1 10.65 3.25 -4.26
N ALA A 2 9.75 3.22 -3.28
CA ALA A 2 8.55 2.38 -3.31
C ALA A 2 7.30 3.23 -3.56
N PHE A 3 6.80 3.19 -4.79
CA PHE A 3 5.61 3.92 -5.23
C PHE A 3 4.60 2.95 -5.83
N ILE A 4 3.33 3.17 -5.55
CA ILE A 4 2.21 2.58 -6.30
C ILE A 4 1.56 3.70 -7.08
N PHE A 5 1.55 3.58 -8.41
CA PHE A 5 0.99 4.58 -9.32
C PHE A 5 -0.35 4.12 -9.83
N HIS A 6 -1.39 4.92 -9.64
CA HIS A 6 -2.68 4.74 -10.27
C HIS A 6 -2.87 5.76 -11.38
N GLN A 7 -3.29 5.32 -12.56
CA GLN A 7 -3.52 6.23 -13.67
C GLN A 7 -4.86 6.95 -13.51
N VAL A 8 -4.84 8.29 -13.52
CA VAL A 8 -6.07 9.13 -13.53
C VAL A 8 -7.06 8.65 -14.59
N GLY A 9 -8.31 8.45 -14.19
CA GLY A 9 -9.41 8.08 -15.08
C GLY A 9 -9.44 6.61 -15.51
N LYS A 10 -8.54 5.76 -14.98
CA LYS A 10 -8.68 4.30 -15.06
C LYS A 10 -9.47 3.77 -13.87
N ALA A 11 -10.16 2.65 -14.07
CA ALA A 11 -10.73 1.93 -12.94
C ALA A 11 -9.59 1.46 -12.03
N THR A 12 -9.75 1.62 -10.73
CA THR A 12 -8.88 0.95 -9.77
C THR A 12 -8.97 -0.56 -9.93
N MET A 13 -7.85 -1.20 -9.64
CA MET A 13 -7.71 -2.65 -9.60
C MET A 13 -6.74 -2.98 -8.48
N ALA A 14 -6.84 -4.20 -7.95
CA ALA A 14 -5.89 -4.66 -6.95
C ALA A 14 -4.47 -4.58 -7.53
N ASP A 15 -3.55 -4.05 -6.74
CA ASP A 15 -2.16 -3.87 -7.16
C ASP A 15 -1.21 -4.48 -6.13
N SER A 16 -0.07 -4.98 -6.60
CA SER A 16 0.88 -5.70 -5.78
C SER A 16 2.24 -5.01 -5.78
N LEU A 17 2.74 -4.76 -4.58
CA LEU A 17 4.07 -4.25 -4.33
C LEU A 17 4.98 -5.42 -3.96
N TRP A 18 6.02 -5.63 -4.76
CA TRP A 18 7.09 -6.55 -4.40
C TRP A 18 8.19 -5.80 -3.63
N MET A 19 8.66 -6.41 -2.54
CA MET A 19 9.77 -5.89 -1.75
C MET A 19 10.63 -7.00 -1.17
N ASP A 20 11.94 -6.78 -1.16
CA ASP A 20 12.85 -7.66 -0.45
C ASP A 20 12.84 -7.35 1.05
N CYS A 21 12.16 -8.21 1.81
CA CYS A 21 12.06 -8.09 3.25
C CYS A 21 13.34 -8.56 3.99
N HIS A 22 14.38 -9.04 3.29
CA HIS A 22 15.65 -9.50 3.88
C HIS A 22 15.48 -10.51 5.02
N GLY A 23 14.54 -11.45 4.88
CA GLY A 23 14.21 -12.44 5.90
C GLY A 23 13.28 -11.96 7.01
N ASN A 24 12.82 -10.70 6.96
CA ASN A 24 11.76 -10.21 7.84
C ASN A 24 10.37 -10.51 7.29
N ASN A 25 9.39 -10.54 8.18
CA ASN A 25 7.98 -10.62 7.82
C ASN A 25 7.32 -9.26 7.98
N VAL A 26 6.39 -8.92 7.09
CA VAL A 26 5.47 -7.79 7.28
C VAL A 26 4.58 -8.09 8.48
N THR A 27 4.49 -7.14 9.41
CA THR A 27 3.65 -7.27 10.61
C THR A 27 2.41 -6.39 10.53
N THR A 28 2.59 -5.13 10.11
CA THR A 28 1.49 -4.17 9.97
C THR A 28 1.73 -3.25 8.80
N ILE A 29 0.64 -2.74 8.22
CA ILE A 29 0.65 -1.64 7.27
C ILE A 29 -0.28 -0.57 7.80
N ALA A 30 0.23 0.66 7.95
CA ALA A 30 -0.57 1.83 8.30
C ALA A 30 -0.60 2.80 7.12
N VAL A 31 -1.73 3.45 6.84
CA VAL A 31 -1.87 4.48 5.80
C VAL A 31 -2.31 5.75 6.50
N ASP A 32 -1.51 6.81 6.42
CA ASP A 32 -1.77 8.09 7.12
C ASP A 32 -2.15 7.88 8.60
N GLN A 33 -1.38 7.02 9.30
CA GLN A 33 -1.56 6.61 10.70
C GLN A 33 -2.77 5.69 10.98
N VAL A 34 -3.55 5.30 9.98
CA VAL A 34 -4.64 4.33 10.12
C VAL A 34 -4.12 2.93 9.81
N LEU A 35 -4.17 2.03 10.81
CA LEU A 35 -3.81 0.63 10.61
C LEU A 35 -4.78 -0.06 9.64
N LEU A 36 -4.24 -0.69 8.61
CA LEU A 36 -5.02 -1.51 7.69
C LEU A 36 -5.26 -2.91 8.27
N THR A 37 -6.40 -3.48 7.96
CA THR A 37 -6.74 -4.87 8.32
C THR A 37 -6.34 -5.81 7.18
N GLU A 38 -5.40 -6.72 7.46
CA GLU A 38 -5.03 -7.80 6.55
C GLU A 38 -6.23 -8.72 6.25
N GLY A 39 -6.29 -9.27 5.04
CA GLY A 39 -7.42 -10.06 4.55
C GLY A 39 -8.63 -9.24 4.11
N THR A 40 -8.69 -7.94 4.46
CA THR A 40 -9.78 -7.03 4.07
C THR A 40 -9.31 -5.88 3.17
N ARG A 41 -8.17 -5.26 3.52
CA ARG A 41 -7.62 -4.11 2.78
C ARG A 41 -6.37 -4.46 1.99
N TYR A 42 -5.61 -5.43 2.47
CA TYR A 42 -4.42 -5.95 1.82
C TYR A 42 -4.19 -7.42 2.21
N SER A 43 -3.28 -8.09 1.52
CA SER A 43 -2.65 -9.34 1.95
C SER A 43 -1.14 -9.25 1.82
N SER A 44 -0.41 -9.94 2.69
CA SER A 44 1.03 -10.11 2.58
C SER A 44 1.36 -11.60 2.40
N THR A 45 2.20 -11.92 1.43
CA THR A 45 2.64 -13.30 1.19
C THR A 45 4.10 -13.28 0.76
N GLY A 46 4.99 -13.71 1.65
CA GLY A 46 6.43 -13.66 1.45
C GLY A 46 6.92 -12.23 1.21
N GLN A 47 7.35 -11.96 -0.02
CA GLN A 47 7.90 -10.67 -0.47
C GLN A 47 6.88 -9.81 -1.23
N SER A 48 5.62 -10.25 -1.32
CA SER A 48 4.57 -9.53 -2.04
C SER A 48 3.51 -9.00 -1.08
N ILE A 49 3.14 -7.73 -1.25
CA ILE A 49 2.01 -7.10 -0.58
C ILE A 49 0.99 -6.72 -1.64
N SER A 50 -0.22 -7.26 -1.56
CA SER A 50 -1.31 -6.95 -2.49
C SER A 50 -2.34 -6.07 -1.82
N PHE A 51 -2.56 -4.87 -2.35
CA PHE A 51 -3.63 -3.96 -1.93
C PHE A 51 -4.89 -4.26 -2.72
N TYR A 52 -6.02 -4.41 -2.04
CA TYR A 52 -7.26 -4.80 -2.70
C TYR A 52 -7.94 -3.60 -3.35
N ASP A 53 -8.64 -3.84 -4.45
CA ASP A 53 -9.36 -2.80 -5.20
C ASP A 53 -10.29 -1.94 -4.31
N PRO A 54 -11.11 -2.48 -3.39
CA PRO A 54 -11.98 -1.65 -2.56
C PRO A 54 -11.23 -0.65 -1.67
N PHE A 55 -9.98 -0.95 -1.31
CA PHE A 55 -9.12 -0.03 -0.57
C PHE A 55 -8.57 1.06 -1.51
N LEU A 56 -7.98 0.68 -2.63
CA LEU A 56 -7.41 1.61 -3.60
C LEU A 56 -8.47 2.52 -4.21
N SER A 57 -9.65 1.97 -4.52
CA SER A 57 -10.81 2.70 -5.02
C SER A 57 -11.26 3.79 -4.04
N ALA A 58 -11.37 3.47 -2.75
CA ALA A 58 -11.73 4.45 -1.73
C ALA A 58 -10.67 5.56 -1.59
N LEU A 59 -9.39 5.20 -1.72
CA LEU A 59 -8.29 6.14 -1.64
C LEU A 59 -8.26 7.10 -2.84
N PHE A 60 -8.32 6.55 -4.06
CA PHE A 60 -8.17 7.34 -5.29
C PHE A 60 -9.46 8.08 -5.70
N ASN A 61 -10.65 7.56 -5.38
CA ASN A 61 -11.90 8.27 -5.67
C ASN A 61 -12.23 9.39 -4.67
N SER A 62 -11.44 9.56 -3.61
CA SER A 62 -11.60 10.65 -2.66
C SER A 62 -11.30 12.03 -3.28
N SER A 63 -10.43 12.08 -4.31
CA SER A 63 -10.05 13.31 -5.02
C SER A 63 -9.37 13.00 -6.37
N ASN A 64 -9.73 13.75 -7.42
CA ASN A 64 -9.11 13.63 -8.76
C ASN A 64 -7.77 14.40 -8.91
N GLU A 65 -7.24 14.99 -7.83
CA GLU A 65 -5.97 15.73 -7.88
C GLU A 65 -4.77 14.80 -8.06
N VAL A 66 -3.92 15.06 -9.06
CA VAL A 66 -2.70 14.29 -9.29
C VAL A 66 -1.70 14.53 -8.15
N GLY A 67 -1.01 13.47 -7.71
CA GLY A 67 0.04 13.55 -6.68
C GLY A 67 -0.06 12.47 -5.62
N ILE A 68 0.71 12.65 -4.54
CA ILE A 68 0.73 11.73 -3.39
C ILE A 68 -0.62 11.80 -2.69
N LYS A 69 -1.36 10.68 -2.69
CA LYS A 69 -2.65 10.54 -2.02
C LYS A 69 -2.52 10.09 -0.57
N ALA A 70 -1.57 9.20 -0.31
CA ALA A 70 -1.29 8.75 1.03
C ALA A 70 0.15 8.27 1.15
N THR A 71 0.69 8.34 2.36
CA THR A 71 1.93 7.65 2.72
C THR A 71 1.58 6.49 3.62
N ALA A 72 2.06 5.33 3.22
CA ALA A 72 1.81 4.11 3.93
C ALA A 72 3.12 3.57 4.50
N LEU A 73 3.04 3.05 5.72
CA LEU A 73 4.17 2.66 6.53
C LEU A 73 4.08 1.16 6.80
N ILE A 74 5.08 0.43 6.33
CA ILE A 74 5.16 -1.02 6.49
C ILE A 74 6.08 -1.29 7.67
N SER A 75 5.57 -2.01 8.65
CA SER A 75 6.36 -2.49 9.78
C SER A 75 6.78 -3.93 9.55
N PHE A 76 7.98 -4.26 10.01
CA PHE A 76 8.57 -5.58 9.88
C PHE A 76 8.81 -6.21 11.25
N SER A 77 8.94 -7.53 11.28
CA SER A 77 9.21 -8.29 12.51
C SER A 77 10.50 -7.86 13.23
N ALA A 78 11.51 -7.45 12.48
CA ALA A 78 12.79 -6.99 13.04
C ALA A 78 13.51 -6.05 12.05
N SER A 79 13.03 -4.82 11.86
CA SER A 79 13.72 -3.78 11.07
C SER A 79 13.01 -2.43 11.17
N ALA A 80 13.64 -1.39 10.63
CA ALA A 80 13.00 -0.09 10.45
C ALA A 80 11.76 -0.19 9.54
N CYS A 81 10.75 0.62 9.84
CA CYS A 81 9.58 0.74 9.00
C CYS A 81 9.95 1.36 7.65
N VAL A 82 9.33 0.90 6.56
CA VAL A 82 9.54 1.42 5.22
C VAL A 82 8.33 2.25 4.79
N PRO A 83 8.48 3.55 4.51
CA PRO A 83 7.42 4.35 3.93
C PRO A 83 7.31 4.06 2.42
N PHE A 84 6.09 3.98 1.92
CA PHE A 84 5.77 3.93 0.50
C PHE A 84 4.65 4.93 0.19
N GLN A 85 4.65 5.48 -1.02
CA GLN A 85 3.69 6.51 -1.42
C GLN A 85 2.71 5.94 -2.44
N LEU A 86 1.41 6.20 -2.21
CA LEU A 86 0.34 5.92 -3.15
C LEU A 86 0.10 7.21 -3.96
N VAL A 87 0.26 7.13 -5.27
CA VAL A 87 0.27 8.30 -6.16
C VAL A 87 -0.81 8.14 -7.24
N LEU A 88 -1.61 9.19 -7.43
CA LEU A 88 -2.57 9.32 -8.53
C LEU A 88 -1.97 10.16 -9.66
#